data_AF-A0AAE0GHF2-F1
#
_entry.id   AF-A0AAE0GHF2-F1
#
_cell.length_a   1.000
_cell.length_b   1.000
_cell.length_c   1.000
_cell.angle_alpha   90.00
_cell.angle_beta   90.00
_cell.angle_gamma   90.00
#
_symmetry.space_group_name_H-M   'P 1'
#
loop_
_entity.id
_entity.type
_entity.pdbx_description
1 polymer ?
#
loop_
_entity_poly.entity_id
_entity_poly.type
_entity_poly.pdbx_seq_one_letter_code
_entity_poly.pdbx_strand_id
1 'polypeptide(L)'
;DGDEADQQGARGSGGGSEGGLRSRESSELGMEGSLQTMQLRAEINGLRMEVHAMKTQQAANEAKVEEARRNEAAVTQNYEETCANLTRAHKELERVKERQEGGLRTQGEMMRSNTAQLDMERDKVKELQGKVKELKAEAARARERAAQLKSEREEQLEDLKVSLLGTAKLEAEQQRLRDTLVKRDAEIAMLKRRPIVGGDSGSSNLTGSRSRGSETALATAEAAANELRQELTTAHSQVAALNKKLQKEKSSKEKKVERLQREAHEESERAQSAILEAEHAARAELIEVQEQAQAAEESMVEELQRAEFENARLQAELVAQSKRCAEEKVEEHADLHEQLEAAQTEMKAARMDLRYLRSKATGQTRRKPQLILTRVLSLTLDPTHPSTR
;
A
#
# COMPACT_ATOMS: atom_id res chain seq x y z
N ASP A 1 40.46 34.74 -49.48
CA ASP A 1 39.73 34.46 -50.73
C ASP A 1 38.59 35.44 -50.89
N GLY A 2 38.73 36.31 -51.90
CA GLY A 2 37.69 37.25 -52.34
C GLY A 2 37.92 38.73 -51.98
N ASP A 3 39.06 39.28 -52.39
CA ASP A 3 39.27 40.73 -52.55
C ASP A 3 38.23 41.33 -53.52
N GLU A 4 37.77 42.56 -53.26
CA GLU A 4 37.86 43.66 -54.22
C GLU A 4 37.45 44.98 -53.56
N ALA A 5 38.45 45.85 -53.43
CA ALA A 5 38.29 47.29 -53.33
C ALA A 5 38.12 47.88 -54.74
N ASP A 6 37.36 48.96 -54.90
CA ASP A 6 37.90 50.18 -55.51
C ASP A 6 36.98 51.41 -55.38
N GLN A 7 37.65 52.51 -55.03
CA GLN A 7 37.17 53.89 -55.02
C GLN A 7 37.23 54.49 -56.43
N GLN A 8 36.34 55.46 -56.72
CA GLN A 8 36.49 56.66 -57.58
C GLN A 8 35.08 57.01 -58.13
N GLY A 9 34.62 58.25 -58.22
CA GLY A 9 35.36 59.50 -58.39
C GLY A 9 34.48 60.72 -58.09
N ALA A 10 35.08 61.68 -57.40
CA ALA A 10 34.62 63.06 -57.32
C ALA A 10 35.59 63.92 -58.14
N ARG A 11 35.10 64.62 -59.18
CA ARG A 11 35.58 65.93 -59.68
C ARG A 11 35.13 66.19 -61.12
N GLY A 12 34.65 67.41 -61.37
CA GLY A 12 34.34 67.87 -62.72
C GLY A 12 33.63 69.22 -62.77
N SER A 13 34.12 70.20 -62.01
CA SER A 13 33.77 71.62 -62.16
C SER A 13 34.66 72.27 -63.23
N GLY A 14 34.04 73.01 -64.15
CA GLY A 14 34.66 73.91 -65.13
C GLY A 14 33.61 74.25 -66.20
N GLY A 15 33.19 75.48 -66.47
CA GLY A 15 33.89 76.76 -66.43
C GLY A 15 34.34 77.14 -67.84
N GLY A 16 33.66 78.11 -68.47
CA GLY A 16 34.03 78.71 -69.77
C GLY A 16 32.82 79.43 -70.40
N SER A 17 32.73 80.76 -70.31
CA SER A 17 33.41 81.77 -71.17
C SER A 17 32.65 81.95 -72.49
N GLU A 18 31.82 82.99 -72.56
CA GLU A 18 32.08 84.22 -73.34
C GLU A 18 32.04 84.03 -74.86
N GLY A 19 31.17 84.79 -75.53
CA GLY A 19 31.31 85.03 -76.96
C GLY A 19 30.01 85.44 -77.65
N GLY A 20 29.95 86.72 -78.06
CA GLY A 20 29.39 87.03 -79.37
C GLY A 20 28.06 87.78 -79.43
N LEU A 21 28.11 89.08 -79.16
CA LEU A 21 27.21 90.06 -79.77
C LEU A 21 27.35 90.01 -81.30
N ARG A 22 26.24 89.98 -82.06
CA ARG A 22 25.97 90.92 -83.16
C ARG A 22 24.62 90.71 -83.85
N SER A 23 24.11 91.85 -84.35
CA SER A 23 23.07 92.04 -85.36
C SER A 23 21.63 91.67 -84.98
N ARG A 24 20.94 92.70 -84.47
CA ARG A 24 19.55 92.98 -84.86
C ARG A 24 19.52 93.12 -86.37
N GLU A 25 18.77 92.26 -87.04
CA GLU A 25 17.83 92.63 -88.08
C GLU A 25 17.03 91.39 -88.49
N SER A 26 15.72 91.56 -88.60
CA SER A 26 14.72 90.63 -89.13
C SER A 26 14.10 89.61 -88.17
N SER A 27 12.76 89.69 -88.14
CA SER A 27 11.80 88.62 -87.92
C SER A 27 11.17 88.54 -86.52
N GLU A 28 10.16 89.38 -86.30
CA GLU A 28 9.05 89.11 -85.38
C GLU A 28 8.36 87.75 -85.65
N LEU A 29 8.64 87.07 -86.77
CA LEU A 29 8.22 85.69 -87.07
C LEU A 29 9.15 84.59 -86.51
N GLY A 30 10.37 84.92 -86.08
CA GLY A 30 11.35 83.97 -85.52
C GLY A 30 11.26 83.76 -84.01
N MET A 31 10.60 84.69 -83.30
CA MET A 31 10.40 84.60 -81.85
C MET A 31 9.30 83.61 -81.45
N GLU A 32 8.26 83.39 -82.26
CA GLU A 32 7.23 82.39 -81.98
C GLU A 32 7.77 80.95 -82.03
N GLY A 33 8.59 80.63 -83.03
CA GLY A 33 9.27 79.32 -83.11
C GLY A 33 10.29 79.14 -81.97
N SER A 34 11.03 80.19 -81.60
CA SER A 34 11.99 80.19 -80.48
C SER A 34 11.30 80.03 -79.11
N LEU A 35 10.18 80.72 -78.88
CA LEU A 35 9.39 80.60 -77.64
C LEU A 35 8.69 79.25 -77.53
N GLN A 36 8.13 78.71 -78.63
CA GLN A 36 7.60 77.34 -78.66
C GLN A 36 8.68 76.30 -78.37
N THR A 37 9.90 76.48 -78.90
CA THR A 37 11.02 75.56 -78.63
C THR A 37 11.49 75.63 -77.17
N MET A 38 11.46 76.82 -76.56
CA MET A 38 11.82 77.02 -75.16
C MET A 38 10.74 76.44 -74.20
N GLN A 39 9.45 76.61 -74.53
CA GLN A 39 8.33 76.00 -73.81
C GLN A 39 8.35 74.48 -73.90
N LEU A 40 8.54 73.91 -75.10
CA LEU A 40 8.67 72.46 -75.27
C LEU A 40 9.87 71.89 -74.51
N ARG A 41 11.01 72.60 -74.47
CA ARG A 41 12.16 72.17 -73.66
C ARG A 41 11.88 72.23 -72.15
N ALA A 42 11.15 73.24 -71.69
CA ALA A 42 10.73 73.34 -70.30
C ALA A 42 9.74 72.23 -69.92
N GLU A 43 8.79 71.92 -70.80
CA GLU A 43 7.86 70.79 -70.63
C GLU A 43 8.59 69.44 -70.66
N ILE A 44 9.52 69.24 -71.59
CA ILE A 44 10.35 68.03 -71.65
C ILE A 44 11.18 67.87 -70.38
N ASN A 45 11.77 68.96 -69.86
CA ASN A 45 12.51 68.91 -68.60
C ASN A 45 11.59 68.66 -67.39
N GLY A 46 10.39 69.24 -67.38
CA GLY A 46 9.36 68.96 -66.38
C GLY A 46 8.96 67.48 -66.38
N LEU A 47 8.65 66.93 -67.55
CA LEU A 47 8.33 65.51 -67.72
C LEU A 47 9.51 64.61 -67.33
N ARG A 48 10.75 65.00 -67.64
CA ARG A 48 11.95 64.25 -67.21
C ARG A 48 12.11 64.24 -65.69
N MET A 49 11.84 65.37 -65.02
CA MET A 49 11.88 65.44 -63.56
C MET A 49 10.75 64.63 -62.92
N GLU A 50 9.55 64.65 -63.49
CA GLU A 50 8.43 63.80 -63.04
C GLU A 50 8.75 62.31 -63.23
N VAL A 51 9.31 61.92 -64.38
CA VAL A 51 9.77 60.55 -64.63
C VAL A 51 10.86 60.15 -63.63
N HIS A 52 11.80 61.03 -63.32
CA HIS A 52 12.82 60.76 -62.31
C HIS A 52 12.22 60.63 -60.91
N ALA A 53 11.31 61.52 -60.51
CA ALA A 53 10.61 61.47 -59.23
C ALA A 53 9.78 60.19 -59.08
N MET A 54 9.06 59.79 -60.14
CA MET A 54 8.32 58.54 -60.18
C MET A 54 9.24 57.32 -60.09
N LYS A 55 10.42 57.34 -60.75
CA LYS A 55 11.42 56.26 -60.62
C LYS A 55 12.00 56.16 -59.20
N THR A 56 12.31 57.28 -58.56
CA THR A 56 12.79 57.28 -57.16
C THR A 56 11.71 56.78 -56.19
N GLN A 57 10.45 57.16 -56.41
CA GLN A 57 9.35 56.69 -55.60
C GLN A 57 9.02 55.22 -55.86
N GLN A 58 9.18 54.75 -57.09
CA GLN A 58 9.09 53.33 -57.44
C GLN A 58 10.18 52.53 -56.72
N ALA A 59 11.44 52.98 -56.76
CA ALA A 59 12.54 52.31 -56.04
C ALA A 59 12.32 52.29 -54.52
N ALA A 60 11.79 53.37 -53.94
CA ALA A 60 11.45 53.41 -52.51
C ALA A 60 10.29 52.47 -52.15
N ASN A 61 9.30 52.33 -53.04
CA ASN A 61 8.21 51.38 -52.85
C ASN A 61 8.70 49.93 -53.00
N GLU A 62 9.60 49.65 -53.95
CA GLU A 62 10.22 48.34 -54.12
C GLU A 62 11.04 47.96 -52.88
N ALA A 63 11.80 48.89 -52.29
CA ALA A 63 12.51 48.67 -51.04
C ALA A 63 11.56 48.31 -49.87
N LYS A 64 10.44 49.02 -49.72
CA LYS A 64 9.43 48.73 -48.69
C LYS A 64 8.72 47.39 -48.90
N VAL A 65 8.45 47.02 -50.15
CA VAL A 65 7.87 45.71 -50.48
C VAL A 65 8.87 44.60 -50.14
N GLU A 66 10.15 44.81 -50.42
CA GLU A 66 11.19 43.83 -50.10
C GLU A 66 11.42 43.70 -48.58
N GLU A 67 11.35 44.81 -47.83
CA GLU A 67 11.37 44.80 -46.37
C GLU A 67 10.14 44.08 -45.77
N ALA A 68 8.94 44.37 -46.28
CA ALA A 68 7.72 43.68 -45.87
C ALA A 68 7.81 42.17 -46.13
N ARG A 69 8.38 41.76 -47.27
CA ARG A 69 8.64 40.35 -47.58
C ARG A 69 9.64 39.69 -46.63
N ARG A 70 10.69 40.40 -46.24
CA ARG A 70 11.66 39.88 -45.24
C ARG A 70 11.00 39.71 -43.87
N ASN A 71 10.16 40.66 -43.47
CA ASN A 71 9.42 40.56 -42.22
C ASN A 71 8.39 39.42 -42.25
N GLU A 72 7.67 39.25 -43.36
CA GLU A 72 6.76 38.12 -43.56
C GLU A 72 7.51 36.78 -43.52
N ALA A 73 8.67 36.69 -44.15
CA ALA A 73 9.52 35.50 -44.10
C ALA A 73 10.01 35.20 -42.67
N ALA A 74 10.43 36.21 -41.92
CA ALA A 74 10.85 36.04 -40.52
C ALA A 74 9.70 35.59 -39.61
N VAL A 75 8.50 36.18 -39.77
CA VAL A 75 7.31 35.76 -39.02
C VAL A 75 6.91 34.33 -39.37
N THR A 76 6.99 33.96 -40.65
CA THR A 76 6.68 32.60 -41.10
C THR A 76 7.67 31.60 -40.50
N GLN A 77 8.97 31.91 -40.51
CA GLN A 77 10.00 31.08 -39.90
C GLN A 77 9.80 30.91 -38.39
N ASN A 78 9.49 32.00 -37.68
CA ASN A 78 9.20 31.94 -36.24
C ASN A 78 7.94 31.11 -35.95
N TYR A 79 6.90 31.23 -36.78
CA TYR A 79 5.70 30.41 -36.65
C TYR A 79 6.00 28.92 -36.86
N GLU A 80 6.78 28.58 -37.89
CA GLU A 80 7.21 27.21 -38.15
C GLU A 80 8.04 26.63 -37.00
N GLU A 81 8.97 27.41 -36.43
CA GLU A 81 9.75 27.00 -35.27
C GLU A 81 8.87 26.78 -34.02
N THR A 82 7.91 27.66 -33.79
CA THR A 82 6.94 27.52 -32.69
C THR A 82 6.11 26.24 -32.87
N CYS A 83 5.59 25.98 -34.07
CA CYS A 83 4.85 24.76 -34.39
C CYS A 83 5.71 23.50 -34.21
N ALA A 84 6.99 23.56 -34.59
CA ALA A 84 7.92 22.46 -34.40
C ALA A 84 8.18 22.20 -32.90
N ASN A 85 8.37 23.25 -32.10
CA ASN A 85 8.56 23.13 -30.65
C ASN A 85 7.30 22.58 -29.96
N LEU A 86 6.11 23.04 -30.35
CA LEU A 86 4.83 22.54 -29.83
C LEU A 86 4.63 21.06 -30.18
N THR A 87 5.03 20.64 -31.39
CA THR A 87 5.01 19.23 -31.79
C THR A 87 5.97 18.38 -30.96
N ARG A 88 7.17 18.89 -30.64
CA ARG A 88 8.11 18.19 -29.74
C ARG A 88 7.55 18.07 -28.32
N ALA A 89 6.97 19.14 -27.79
CA ALA A 89 6.34 19.13 -26.47
C ALA A 89 5.17 18.14 -26.39
N HIS A 90 4.31 18.10 -27.42
CA HIS A 90 3.22 17.12 -27.48
C HIS A 90 3.72 15.68 -27.51
N LYS A 91 4.80 15.40 -28.25
CA LYS A 91 5.42 14.06 -28.26
C LYS A 91 5.99 13.69 -26.88
N GLU A 92 6.56 14.64 -26.17
CA GLU A 92 7.07 14.39 -24.81
C GLU A 92 5.93 14.18 -23.81
N LEU A 93 4.83 14.92 -23.93
CA LEU A 93 3.60 14.71 -23.16
C LEU A 93 3.01 13.31 -23.36
N GLU A 94 2.94 12.84 -24.61
CA GLU A 94 2.50 11.47 -24.91
C GLU A 94 3.43 10.42 -24.27
N ARG A 95 4.76 10.62 -24.33
CA ARG A 95 5.70 9.71 -23.64
C ARG A 95 5.55 9.72 -22.12
N VAL A 96 5.23 10.87 -21.52
CA VAL A 96 4.95 10.96 -20.08
C VAL A 96 3.66 10.21 -19.76
N LYS A 97 2.62 10.37 -20.57
CA LYS A 97 1.36 9.64 -20.42
C LYS A 97 1.56 8.13 -20.55
N GLU A 98 2.30 7.67 -21.55
CA GLU A 98 2.64 6.24 -21.70
C GLU A 98 3.42 5.71 -20.48
N ARG A 99 4.36 6.49 -19.94
CA ARG A 99 5.07 6.14 -18.70
C ARG A 99 4.13 6.06 -17.49
N GLN A 100 3.20 7.01 -17.33
CA GLN A 100 2.20 6.98 -16.26
C GLN A 100 1.27 5.78 -16.38
N GLU A 101 0.78 5.48 -17.59
CA GLU A 101 -0.05 4.29 -17.83
C GLU A 101 0.73 2.99 -17.57
N GLY A 102 2.00 2.92 -17.96
CA GLY A 102 2.89 1.80 -17.64
C GLY A 102 3.10 1.64 -16.13
N GLY A 103 3.31 2.75 -15.41
CA GLY A 103 3.41 2.76 -13.95
C GLY A 103 2.13 2.28 -13.27
N LEU A 104 0.96 2.79 -13.67
CA LEU A 104 -0.34 2.37 -13.15
C LEU A 104 -0.63 0.89 -13.42
N ARG A 105 -0.24 0.35 -14.59
CA ARG A 105 -0.36 -1.08 -14.87
C ARG A 105 0.52 -1.91 -13.94
N THR A 106 1.78 -1.51 -13.76
CA THR A 106 2.73 -2.19 -12.87
C THR A 106 2.24 -2.16 -11.42
N GLN A 107 1.75 -1.01 -10.95
CA GLN A 107 1.11 -0.87 -9.64
C GLN A 107 -0.11 -1.78 -9.51
N GLY A 108 -0.96 -1.84 -10.54
CA GLY A 108 -2.11 -2.74 -10.58
C GLY A 108 -1.73 -4.21 -10.54
N GLU A 109 -0.65 -4.62 -11.20
CA GLU A 109 -0.11 -5.98 -11.15
C GLU A 109 0.44 -6.34 -9.76
N MET A 110 1.19 -5.42 -9.14
CA MET A 110 1.70 -5.57 -7.79
C MET A 110 0.58 -5.69 -6.76
N MET A 111 -0.43 -4.82 -6.80
CA MET A 111 -1.60 -4.88 -5.93
C MET A 111 -2.35 -6.21 -6.07
N ARG A 112 -2.51 -6.73 -7.29
CA ARG A 112 -3.11 -8.05 -7.52
C ARG A 112 -2.25 -9.18 -6.94
N SER A 113 -0.93 -9.13 -7.14
CA SER A 113 0.00 -10.10 -6.55
C SER A 113 -0.07 -10.11 -5.03
N ASN A 114 -0.07 -8.93 -4.40
CA ASN A 114 -0.18 -8.79 -2.95
C ASN A 114 -1.53 -9.27 -2.44
N THR A 115 -2.63 -8.97 -3.15
CA THR A 115 -3.96 -9.47 -2.78
C THR A 115 -3.98 -11.00 -2.82
N ALA A 116 -3.38 -11.62 -3.83
CA ALA A 116 -3.27 -13.07 -3.91
C ALA A 116 -2.42 -13.67 -2.76
N GLN A 117 -1.32 -13.01 -2.38
CA GLN A 117 -0.51 -13.41 -1.22
C GLN A 117 -1.31 -13.32 0.09
N LEU A 118 -2.00 -12.20 0.33
CA LEU A 118 -2.85 -12.02 1.51
C LEU A 118 -4.00 -13.03 1.57
N ASP A 119 -4.59 -13.39 0.42
CA ASP A 119 -5.62 -14.43 0.34
C ASP A 119 -5.06 -15.81 0.70
N MET A 120 -3.86 -16.15 0.21
CA MET A 120 -3.17 -17.40 0.57
C MET A 120 -2.83 -17.46 2.07
N GLU A 121 -2.33 -16.37 2.64
CA GLU A 121 -2.06 -16.26 4.07
C GLU A 121 -3.35 -16.40 4.90
N ARG A 122 -4.43 -15.75 4.47
CA ARG A 122 -5.75 -15.86 5.13
C ARG A 122 -6.25 -17.29 5.11
N ASP A 123 -6.06 -18.03 4.02
CA ASP A 123 -6.45 -19.42 3.93
C ASP A 123 -5.56 -20.33 4.81
N LYS A 124 -4.25 -20.07 4.88
CA LYS A 124 -3.35 -20.73 5.83
C LYS A 124 -3.78 -20.51 7.28
N VAL A 125 -4.17 -19.29 7.64
CA VAL A 125 -4.69 -18.96 8.98
C VAL A 125 -5.98 -19.74 9.27
N LYS A 126 -6.91 -19.85 8.31
CA LYS A 126 -8.13 -20.67 8.48
C LYS A 126 -7.81 -22.15 8.66
N GLU A 127 -6.84 -22.69 7.92
CA GLU A 127 -6.39 -24.09 8.06
C GLU A 127 -5.82 -24.34 9.46
N LEU A 128 -4.94 -23.46 9.95
CA LEU A 128 -4.37 -23.54 11.30
C LEU A 128 -5.46 -23.46 12.38
N GLN A 129 -6.45 -22.56 12.21
CA GLN A 129 -7.61 -22.50 13.11
C GLN A 129 -8.43 -23.80 13.10
N GLY A 130 -8.54 -24.46 11.94
CA GLY A 130 -9.14 -25.79 11.80
C GLY A 130 -8.41 -26.84 12.63
N LYS A 131 -7.09 -26.96 12.44
CA LYS A 131 -6.23 -27.89 13.19
C LYS A 131 -6.30 -27.66 14.70
N VAL A 132 -6.28 -26.40 15.15
CA VAL A 132 -6.44 -26.06 16.57
C VAL A 132 -7.80 -26.53 17.12
N LYS A 133 -8.88 -26.42 16.34
CA LYS A 133 -10.19 -26.93 16.76
C LYS A 133 -10.20 -28.46 16.87
N GLU A 134 -9.58 -29.16 15.92
CA GLU A 134 -9.46 -30.62 15.95
C GLU A 134 -8.68 -31.10 17.17
N LEU A 135 -7.52 -30.51 17.45
CA LEU A 135 -6.70 -30.84 18.63
C LEU A 135 -7.43 -30.53 19.95
N LYS A 136 -8.22 -29.45 20.00
CA LYS A 136 -9.08 -29.17 21.16
C LYS A 136 -10.17 -30.24 21.36
N ALA A 137 -10.73 -30.76 20.27
CA ALA A 137 -11.69 -31.86 20.33
C ALA A 137 -11.02 -33.16 20.79
N GLU A 138 -9.82 -33.48 20.31
CA GLU A 138 -9.03 -34.62 20.77
C GLU A 138 -8.68 -34.53 22.25
N ALA A 139 -8.28 -33.35 22.71
CA ALA A 139 -8.04 -33.08 24.12
C ALA A 139 -9.28 -33.27 24.99
N ALA A 140 -10.45 -32.84 24.50
CA ALA A 140 -11.72 -33.06 25.19
C ALA A 140 -12.03 -34.56 25.31
N ARG A 141 -11.82 -35.34 24.24
CA ARG A 141 -11.99 -36.80 24.26
C ARG A 141 -11.00 -37.48 25.20
N ALA A 142 -9.75 -37.03 25.25
CA ALA A 142 -8.74 -37.55 26.18
C ALA A 142 -9.15 -37.29 27.65
N ARG A 143 -9.66 -36.09 27.94
CA ARG A 143 -10.21 -35.77 29.29
C ARG A 143 -11.41 -36.62 29.65
N GLU A 144 -12.31 -36.88 28.69
CA GLU A 144 -13.46 -37.76 28.89
C GLU A 144 -13.02 -39.19 29.20
N ARG A 145 -12.04 -39.73 28.46
CA ARG A 145 -11.44 -41.04 28.76
C ARG A 145 -10.80 -41.07 30.14
N ALA A 146 -10.02 -40.05 30.50
CA ALA A 146 -9.43 -39.97 31.84
C ALA A 146 -10.49 -39.95 32.95
N ALA A 147 -11.63 -39.27 32.71
CA ALA A 147 -12.76 -39.28 33.64
C ALA A 147 -13.42 -40.67 33.74
N GLN A 148 -13.56 -41.39 32.62
CA GLN A 148 -14.06 -42.77 32.60
C GLN A 148 -13.14 -43.70 33.40
N LEU A 149 -11.83 -43.66 33.14
CA LEU A 149 -10.84 -44.46 33.87
C LEU A 149 -10.84 -44.15 35.38
N LYS A 150 -11.07 -42.89 35.75
CA LYS A 150 -11.24 -42.48 37.15
C LYS A 150 -12.50 -43.10 37.78
N SER A 151 -13.62 -43.10 37.06
CA SER A 151 -14.86 -43.76 37.51
C SER A 151 -14.67 -45.26 37.68
N GLU A 152 -14.04 -45.94 36.71
CA GLU A 152 -13.72 -47.37 36.81
C GLU A 152 -12.81 -47.67 38.02
N ARG A 153 -11.83 -46.80 38.30
CA ARG A 153 -11.00 -46.92 39.49
C ARG A 153 -11.81 -46.80 40.78
N GLU A 154 -12.72 -45.84 40.87
CA GLU A 154 -13.57 -45.63 42.05
C GLU A 154 -14.50 -46.82 42.29
N GLU A 155 -15.09 -47.39 41.23
CA GLU A 155 -15.90 -48.62 41.30
C GLU A 155 -15.09 -49.81 41.82
N GLN A 156 -13.88 -50.03 41.29
CA GLN A 156 -13.00 -51.12 41.75
C GLN A 156 -12.58 -50.98 43.21
N LEU A 157 -12.43 -49.74 43.71
CA LEU A 157 -12.12 -49.46 45.11
C LEU A 157 -13.32 -49.73 46.02
N GLU A 158 -14.54 -49.37 45.61
CA GLU A 158 -15.74 -49.65 46.40
C GLU A 158 -16.01 -51.16 46.48
N ASP A 159 -15.83 -51.90 45.38
CA ASP A 159 -15.92 -53.37 45.38
C ASP A 159 -14.93 -54.01 46.37
N LEU A 160 -13.69 -53.50 46.41
CA LEU A 160 -12.66 -54.00 47.32
C LEU A 160 -13.04 -53.71 48.78
N LYS A 161 -13.61 -52.53 49.04
CA LYS A 161 -14.07 -52.12 50.37
C LYS A 161 -15.24 -52.97 50.86
N VAL A 162 -16.21 -53.28 50.00
CA VAL A 162 -17.31 -54.22 50.32
C VAL A 162 -16.75 -55.59 50.68
N SER A 163 -15.78 -56.07 49.92
CA SER A 163 -15.12 -57.36 50.16
C SER A 163 -14.38 -57.39 51.50
N LEU A 164 -13.64 -56.32 51.84
CA LEU A 164 -12.96 -56.14 53.13
C LEU A 164 -13.92 -56.08 54.32
N LEU A 165 -15.08 -55.41 54.17
CA LEU A 165 -16.12 -55.38 55.19
C LEU A 165 -16.75 -56.76 55.42
N GLY A 166 -16.92 -57.55 54.36
CA GLY A 166 -17.38 -58.94 54.43
C GLY A 166 -16.42 -59.81 55.26
N THR A 167 -15.12 -59.72 55.01
CA THR A 167 -14.11 -60.46 55.79
C THR A 167 -14.05 -60.01 57.25
N ALA A 168 -14.12 -58.70 57.52
CA ALA A 168 -14.11 -58.17 58.88
C ALA A 168 -15.32 -58.66 59.72
N LYS A 169 -16.50 -58.82 59.11
CA LYS A 169 -17.68 -59.39 59.79
C LYS A 169 -17.46 -60.86 60.19
N LEU A 170 -16.87 -61.66 59.29
CA LEU A 170 -16.58 -63.06 59.56
C LEU A 170 -15.47 -63.23 60.61
N GLU A 171 -14.47 -62.35 60.62
CA GLU A 171 -13.44 -62.31 61.68
C GLU A 171 -14.05 -61.96 63.05
N ALA A 172 -15.00 -61.02 63.09
CA ALA A 172 -15.73 -60.69 64.32
C ALA A 172 -16.60 -61.86 64.82
N GLU A 173 -17.24 -62.60 63.91
CA GLU A 173 -17.98 -63.82 64.24
C GLU A 173 -17.06 -64.93 64.76
N GLN A 174 -15.90 -65.10 64.12
CA GLN A 174 -14.86 -66.02 64.60
C GLN A 174 -14.41 -65.68 66.02
N GLN A 175 -14.20 -64.40 66.32
CA GLN A 175 -13.80 -63.95 67.66
C GLN A 175 -14.92 -64.21 68.69
N ARG A 176 -16.19 -63.97 68.35
CA ARG A 176 -17.33 -64.30 69.22
C ARG A 176 -17.40 -65.80 69.55
N LEU A 177 -17.16 -66.67 68.56
CA LEU A 177 -17.13 -68.11 68.78
C LEU A 177 -15.96 -68.52 69.70
N ARG A 178 -14.77 -67.92 69.53
CA ARG A 178 -13.63 -68.12 70.45
C ARG A 178 -13.97 -67.74 71.88
N ASP A 179 -14.51 -66.54 72.08
CA ASP A 179 -14.86 -66.04 73.41
C ASP A 179 -15.93 -66.93 74.08
N THR A 180 -16.87 -67.45 73.28
CA THR A 180 -17.91 -68.39 73.75
C THR A 180 -17.29 -69.74 74.14
N LEU A 181 -16.37 -70.26 73.33
CA LEU A 181 -15.65 -71.50 73.62
C LEU A 181 -14.82 -71.38 74.91
N VAL A 182 -14.11 -70.27 75.11
CA VAL A 182 -13.36 -70.00 76.35
C VAL A 182 -14.26 -70.04 77.59
N LYS A 183 -15.47 -69.46 77.50
CA LYS A 183 -16.46 -69.52 78.60
C LYS A 183 -16.93 -70.95 78.87
N ARG A 184 -17.16 -71.75 77.83
CA ARG A 184 -17.58 -73.16 77.96
C ARG A 184 -16.47 -74.07 78.47
N ASP A 185 -15.22 -73.86 78.04
CA ASP A 185 -14.06 -74.58 78.57
C ASP A 185 -13.84 -74.27 80.06
N ALA A 186 -14.09 -73.02 80.49
CA ALA A 186 -14.08 -72.65 81.91
C ALA A 186 -15.20 -73.35 82.71
N GLU A 187 -16.40 -73.48 82.13
CA GLU A 187 -17.52 -74.23 82.72
C GLU A 187 -17.20 -75.73 82.87
N ILE A 188 -16.61 -76.35 81.84
CA ILE A 188 -16.12 -77.74 81.90
C ILE A 188 -15.05 -77.88 82.98
N ALA A 189 -14.08 -76.96 83.04
CA ALA A 189 -13.03 -76.99 84.05
C ALA A 189 -13.60 -76.88 85.48
N MET A 190 -14.64 -76.07 85.69
CA MET A 190 -15.36 -75.99 86.97
C MET A 190 -16.12 -77.27 87.29
N LEU A 191 -16.81 -77.88 86.32
CA LEU A 191 -17.53 -79.15 86.51
C LEU A 191 -16.57 -80.31 86.84
N LYS A 192 -15.38 -80.35 86.22
CA LYS A 192 -14.32 -81.33 86.53
C LYS A 192 -13.71 -81.13 87.92
N ARG A 193 -13.66 -79.88 88.39
CA ARG A 193 -13.12 -79.51 89.72
C ARG A 193 -14.16 -79.59 90.83
N ARG A 194 -15.46 -79.69 90.53
CA ARG A 194 -16.47 -79.93 91.56
C ARG A 194 -16.19 -81.29 92.19
N PRO A 195 -15.83 -81.35 93.49
CA PRO A 195 -15.63 -82.63 94.13
C PRO A 195 -16.94 -83.41 94.03
N ILE A 196 -16.84 -84.65 93.54
CA ILE A 196 -17.89 -85.65 93.81
C ILE A 196 -17.81 -85.81 95.33
N VAL A 197 -18.62 -85.06 96.07
CA VAL A 197 -18.69 -85.17 97.53
C VAL A 197 -19.33 -86.52 97.83
N GLY A 198 -18.53 -87.59 97.73
CA GLY A 198 -18.68 -88.81 98.49
C GLY A 198 -18.28 -88.49 99.92
N GLY A 199 -19.16 -87.78 100.61
CA GLY A 199 -19.11 -87.64 102.06
C GLY A 199 -19.47 -88.99 102.66
N ASP A 200 -18.43 -89.75 102.99
CA ASP A 200 -18.48 -91.02 103.70
C ASP A 200 -18.97 -90.78 105.13
N SER A 201 -20.26 -91.02 105.37
CA SER A 201 -20.87 -91.23 106.69
C SER A 201 -22.18 -91.95 106.44
N GLY A 202 -22.18 -93.26 106.72
CA GLY A 202 -23.19 -94.20 106.24
C GLY A 202 -24.64 -93.78 106.50
N SER A 203 -25.45 -93.83 105.44
CA SER A 203 -26.90 -94.01 105.57
C SER A 203 -27.44 -94.61 104.28
N SER A 204 -28.03 -95.78 104.45
CA SER A 204 -28.54 -96.69 103.43
C SER A 204 -29.71 -96.10 102.62
N ASN A 205 -29.84 -96.54 101.36
CA ASN A 205 -31.02 -96.39 100.49
C ASN A 205 -31.28 -95.08 99.74
N LEU A 206 -30.32 -94.57 98.97
CA LEU A 206 -30.64 -93.69 97.82
C LEU A 206 -29.76 -94.02 96.60
N THR A 207 -30.03 -95.17 95.99
CA THR A 207 -29.41 -95.62 94.74
C THR A 207 -29.78 -94.72 93.56
N GLY A 208 -28.78 -94.08 92.96
CA GLY A 208 -28.68 -94.01 91.50
C GLY A 208 -28.88 -92.66 90.79
N SER A 209 -29.44 -91.63 91.42
CA SER A 209 -29.95 -90.48 90.63
C SER A 209 -29.10 -89.20 90.62
N ARG A 210 -28.08 -89.05 91.48
CA ARG A 210 -27.31 -87.79 91.61
C ARG A 210 -25.91 -87.80 90.98
N SER A 211 -25.20 -88.93 90.98
CA SER A 211 -23.89 -89.04 90.31
C SER A 211 -24.03 -89.03 88.79
N ARG A 212 -25.05 -89.73 88.27
CA ARG A 212 -25.40 -89.71 86.84
C ARG A 212 -25.74 -88.32 86.33
N GLY A 213 -26.36 -87.46 87.15
CA GLY A 213 -26.69 -86.08 86.75
C GLY A 213 -25.47 -85.17 86.55
N SER A 214 -24.39 -85.39 87.30
CA SER A 214 -23.14 -84.66 87.13
C SER A 214 -22.32 -85.21 85.97
N GLU A 215 -22.35 -86.52 85.76
CA GLU A 215 -21.72 -87.17 84.62
C GLU A 215 -22.42 -86.83 83.29
N THR A 216 -23.76 -86.77 83.27
CA THR A 216 -24.52 -86.34 82.09
C THR A 216 -24.35 -84.85 81.81
N ALA A 217 -24.27 -83.99 82.83
CA ALA A 217 -23.97 -82.57 82.68
C ALA A 217 -22.54 -82.31 82.16
N LEU A 218 -21.56 -83.09 82.62
CA LEU A 218 -20.20 -83.03 82.10
C LEU A 218 -20.15 -83.51 80.64
N ALA A 219 -20.78 -84.65 80.33
CA ALA A 219 -20.80 -85.20 78.98
C ALA A 219 -21.54 -84.29 77.99
N THR A 220 -22.63 -83.64 78.39
CA THR A 220 -23.34 -82.66 77.55
C THR A 220 -22.55 -81.36 77.38
N ALA A 221 -21.88 -80.86 78.42
CA ALA A 221 -21.00 -79.69 78.29
C ALA A 221 -19.78 -79.97 77.40
N GLU A 222 -19.18 -81.16 77.51
CA GLU A 222 -18.08 -81.61 76.64
C GLU A 222 -18.53 -81.83 75.19
N ALA A 223 -19.73 -82.36 74.97
CA ALA A 223 -20.31 -82.48 73.63
C ALA A 223 -20.55 -81.10 73.00
N ALA A 224 -21.14 -80.16 73.73
CA ALA A 224 -21.36 -78.79 73.26
C ALA A 224 -20.04 -78.03 72.99
N ALA A 225 -19.01 -78.22 73.81
CA ALA A 225 -17.69 -77.64 73.55
C ALA A 225 -17.00 -78.28 72.34
N ASN A 226 -17.19 -79.57 72.09
CA ASN A 226 -16.67 -80.24 70.89
C ASN A 226 -17.40 -79.79 69.62
N GLU A 227 -18.71 -79.55 69.68
CA GLU A 227 -19.48 -78.94 68.59
C GLU A 227 -18.98 -77.53 68.29
N LEU A 228 -18.81 -76.69 69.33
CA LEU A 228 -18.22 -75.35 69.19
C LEU A 228 -16.79 -75.39 68.64
N ARG A 229 -15.98 -76.40 68.96
CA ARG A 229 -14.62 -76.58 68.36
C ARG A 229 -14.69 -76.97 66.90
N GLN A 230 -15.64 -77.81 66.49
CA GLN A 230 -15.84 -78.15 65.08
C GLN A 230 -16.33 -76.94 64.28
N GLU A 231 -17.28 -76.18 64.82
CA GLU A 231 -17.75 -74.91 64.25
C GLU A 231 -16.61 -73.88 64.16
N LEU A 232 -15.81 -73.73 65.22
CA LEU A 232 -14.64 -72.86 65.24
C LEU A 232 -13.60 -73.25 64.18
N THR A 233 -13.35 -74.55 64.01
CA THR A 233 -12.39 -75.07 63.03
C THR A 233 -12.90 -74.80 61.61
N THR A 234 -14.20 -74.99 61.39
CA THR A 234 -14.86 -74.70 60.11
C THR A 234 -14.83 -73.21 59.80
N ALA A 235 -15.22 -72.35 60.74
CA ALA A 235 -15.17 -70.90 60.62
C ALA A 235 -13.73 -70.38 60.41
N HIS A 236 -12.75 -70.92 61.14
CA HIS A 236 -11.34 -70.56 60.95
C HIS A 236 -10.83 -70.94 59.55
N SER A 237 -11.19 -72.11 59.04
CA SER A 237 -10.81 -72.55 57.70
C SER A 237 -11.46 -71.69 56.60
N GLN A 238 -12.71 -71.28 56.80
CA GLN A 238 -13.43 -70.37 55.90
C GLN A 238 -12.83 -68.97 55.90
N VAL A 239 -12.54 -68.40 57.08
CA VAL A 239 -11.87 -67.09 57.21
C VAL A 239 -10.47 -67.12 56.59
N ALA A 240 -9.69 -68.18 56.85
CA ALA A 240 -8.35 -68.32 56.25
C ALA A 240 -8.41 -68.45 54.72
N ALA A 241 -9.38 -69.21 54.18
CA ALA A 241 -9.59 -69.34 52.74
C ALA A 241 -10.04 -68.02 52.10
N LEU A 242 -10.95 -67.29 52.75
CA LEU A 242 -11.42 -65.99 52.29
C LEU A 242 -10.32 -64.93 52.37
N ASN A 243 -9.54 -64.85 53.45
CA ASN A 243 -8.41 -63.93 53.55
C ASN A 243 -7.33 -64.20 52.50
N LYS A 244 -7.08 -65.48 52.17
CA LYS A 244 -6.16 -65.84 51.07
C LYS A 244 -6.70 -65.44 49.70
N LYS A 245 -8.02 -65.54 49.47
CA LYS A 245 -8.66 -65.03 48.23
C LYS A 245 -8.61 -63.50 48.19
N LEU A 246 -8.94 -62.85 49.29
CA LEU A 246 -8.95 -61.39 49.43
C LEU A 246 -7.56 -60.79 49.27
N GLN A 247 -6.50 -61.41 49.80
CA GLN A 247 -5.12 -60.95 49.57
C GLN A 247 -4.73 -61.03 48.10
N LYS A 248 -5.14 -62.09 47.39
CA LYS A 248 -4.89 -62.22 45.95
C LYS A 248 -5.66 -61.17 45.15
N GLU A 249 -6.94 -61.00 45.44
CA GLU A 249 -7.78 -59.98 44.79
C GLU A 249 -7.31 -58.56 45.09
N LYS A 250 -6.95 -58.25 46.34
CA LYS A 250 -6.36 -56.98 46.75
C LYS A 250 -5.10 -56.68 45.93
N SER A 251 -4.15 -57.60 45.89
CA SER A 251 -2.91 -57.39 45.12
C SER A 251 -3.16 -57.21 43.62
N SER A 252 -4.18 -57.90 43.07
CA SER A 252 -4.56 -57.81 41.66
C SER A 252 -5.23 -56.47 41.35
N LYS A 253 -6.19 -56.06 42.18
CA LYS A 253 -6.91 -54.79 42.05
C LYS A 253 -6.00 -53.60 42.30
N GLU A 254 -5.12 -53.64 43.30
CA GLU A 254 -4.13 -52.57 43.55
C GLU A 254 -3.20 -52.36 42.35
N LYS A 255 -2.66 -53.45 41.77
CA LYS A 255 -1.86 -53.37 40.54
C LYS A 255 -2.66 -52.81 39.36
N LYS A 256 -3.93 -53.20 39.22
CA LYS A 256 -4.81 -52.67 38.17
C LYS A 256 -5.10 -51.18 38.37
N VAL A 257 -5.38 -50.76 39.61
CA VAL A 257 -5.60 -49.35 39.96
C VAL A 257 -4.35 -48.50 39.69
N GLU A 258 -3.17 -48.98 40.08
CA GLU A 258 -1.91 -48.29 39.83
C GLU A 258 -1.63 -48.15 38.33
N ARG A 259 -1.91 -49.21 37.55
CA ARG A 259 -1.79 -49.18 36.10
C ARG A 259 -2.75 -48.16 35.47
N LEU A 260 -4.04 -48.20 35.83
CA LEU A 260 -5.04 -47.25 35.32
C LEU A 260 -4.70 -45.80 35.68
N GLN A 261 -4.14 -45.57 36.88
CA GLN A 261 -3.69 -44.25 37.32
C GLN A 261 -2.53 -43.73 36.48
N ARG A 262 -1.55 -44.59 36.15
CA ARG A 262 -0.44 -44.22 35.26
C ARG A 262 -0.91 -43.97 33.83
N GLU A 263 -1.75 -44.84 33.28
CA GLU A 263 -2.31 -44.68 31.93
C GLU A 263 -3.12 -43.38 31.80
N ALA A 264 -3.97 -43.04 32.78
CA ALA A 264 -4.72 -41.79 32.79
C ALA A 264 -3.83 -40.54 32.91
N HIS A 265 -2.75 -40.61 33.71
CA HIS A 265 -1.80 -39.52 33.84
C HIS A 265 -1.01 -39.30 32.55
N GLU A 266 -0.49 -40.38 31.95
CA GLU A 266 0.27 -40.33 30.69
C GLU A 266 -0.59 -39.84 29.52
N GLU A 267 -1.84 -40.30 29.40
CA GLU A 267 -2.75 -39.81 28.35
C GLU A 267 -3.09 -38.33 28.52
N SER A 268 -3.29 -37.86 29.76
CA SER A 268 -3.53 -36.44 30.04
C SER A 268 -2.32 -35.57 29.73
N GLU A 269 -1.11 -35.99 30.14
CA GLU A 269 0.12 -35.24 29.88
C GLU A 269 0.43 -35.16 28.39
N ARG A 270 0.28 -36.28 27.66
CA ARG A 270 0.46 -36.29 26.20
C ARG A 270 -0.52 -35.36 25.51
N ALA A 271 -1.80 -35.40 25.89
CA ALA A 271 -2.80 -34.51 25.31
C ALA A 271 -2.50 -33.03 25.61
N GLN A 272 -2.08 -32.72 26.83
CA GLN A 272 -1.76 -31.34 27.22
C GLN A 272 -0.49 -30.81 26.53
N SER A 273 0.55 -31.64 26.40
CA SER A 273 1.78 -31.29 25.65
C SER A 273 1.46 -31.03 24.17
N ALA A 274 0.69 -31.93 23.54
CA ALA A 274 0.32 -31.79 22.13
C ALA A 274 -0.48 -30.51 21.85
N ILE A 275 -1.40 -30.11 22.76
CA ILE A 275 -2.12 -28.84 22.63
C ILE A 275 -1.15 -27.66 22.72
N LEU A 276 -0.27 -27.65 23.73
CA LEU A 276 0.65 -26.53 23.94
C LEU A 276 1.61 -26.40 22.76
N GLU A 277 2.19 -27.50 22.28
CA GLU A 277 3.08 -27.51 21.12
C GLU A 277 2.37 -26.99 19.86
N ALA A 278 1.13 -27.43 19.61
CA ALA A 278 0.37 -26.95 18.47
C ALA A 278 -0.07 -25.48 18.61
N GLU A 279 -0.40 -25.02 19.81
CA GLU A 279 -0.72 -23.62 20.07
C GLU A 279 0.52 -22.72 19.90
N HIS A 280 1.68 -23.18 20.36
CA HIS A 280 2.95 -22.47 20.16
C HIS A 280 3.35 -22.44 18.69
N ALA A 281 3.22 -23.56 17.97
CA ALA A 281 3.48 -23.63 16.53
C ALA A 281 2.55 -22.71 15.73
N ALA A 282 1.23 -22.77 16.00
CA ALA A 282 0.25 -21.91 15.33
C ALA A 282 0.49 -20.41 15.63
N ARG A 283 0.91 -20.07 16.85
CA ARG A 283 1.28 -18.68 17.19
C ARG A 283 2.56 -18.23 16.50
N ALA A 284 3.58 -19.08 16.44
CA ALA A 284 4.83 -18.76 15.73
C ALA A 284 4.58 -18.53 14.24
N GLU A 285 3.82 -19.42 13.58
CA GLU A 285 3.44 -19.25 12.18
C GLU A 285 2.58 -18.00 11.94
N LEU A 286 1.69 -17.65 12.88
CA LEU A 286 0.89 -16.43 12.78
C LEU A 286 1.75 -15.16 12.88
N ILE A 287 2.75 -15.14 13.77
CA ILE A 287 3.68 -14.02 13.89
C ILE A 287 4.50 -13.88 12.61
N GLU A 288 5.02 -14.99 12.07
CA GLU A 288 5.78 -14.97 10.81
C GLU A 288 4.96 -14.41 9.65
N VAL A 289 3.69 -14.82 9.53
CA VAL A 289 2.76 -14.28 8.53
C VAL A 289 2.48 -12.79 8.77
N GLN A 290 2.31 -12.35 10.02
CA GLN A 290 2.09 -10.93 10.34
C GLN A 290 3.32 -10.07 10.01
N GLU A 291 4.53 -10.58 10.27
CA GLU A 291 5.79 -9.90 9.93
C GLU A 291 5.98 -9.79 8.42
N GLN A 292 5.64 -10.84 7.66
CA GLN A 292 5.69 -10.81 6.19
C GLN A 292 4.66 -9.82 5.60
N ALA A 293 3.43 -9.82 6.10
CA ALA A 293 2.40 -8.89 5.67
C ALA A 293 2.78 -7.43 5.98
N GLN A 294 3.34 -7.16 7.16
CA GLN A 294 3.79 -5.81 7.53
C GLN A 294 4.96 -5.35 6.67
N ALA A 295 5.94 -6.21 6.40
CA ALA A 295 7.06 -5.89 5.51
C ALA A 295 6.58 -5.58 4.07
N ALA A 296 5.59 -6.33 3.56
CA ALA A 296 4.99 -6.08 2.26
C ALA A 296 4.22 -4.75 2.22
N GLU A 297 3.50 -4.39 3.29
CA GLU A 297 2.80 -3.11 3.42
C GLU A 297 3.79 -1.93 3.47
N GLU A 298 4.84 -2.03 4.28
CA GLU A 298 5.89 -1.00 4.38
C GLU A 298 6.57 -0.78 3.03
N SER A 299 6.92 -1.85 2.31
CA SER A 299 7.49 -1.75 0.95
C SER A 299 6.53 -1.08 -0.04
N MET A 300 5.23 -1.38 0.04
CA MET A 300 4.22 -0.77 -0.83
C MET A 300 4.07 0.74 -0.54
N VAL A 301 4.07 1.13 0.74
CA VAL A 301 3.99 2.54 1.15
C VAL A 301 5.22 3.30 0.64
N GLU A 302 6.42 2.72 0.75
CA GLU A 302 7.64 3.34 0.22
C GLU A 302 7.57 3.56 -1.29
N GLU A 303 7.12 2.56 -2.06
CA GLU A 303 7.01 2.69 -3.52
C GLU A 303 5.93 3.70 -3.93
N LEU A 304 4.80 3.75 -3.21
CA LEU A 304 3.76 4.76 -3.43
C LEU A 304 4.31 6.17 -3.20
N GLN A 305 5.02 6.40 -2.09
CA GLN A 305 5.61 7.70 -1.77
C GLN A 305 6.64 8.14 -2.82
N ARG A 306 7.47 7.21 -3.33
CA ARG A 306 8.41 7.50 -4.43
C ARG A 306 7.67 7.90 -5.69
N ALA A 307 6.62 7.17 -6.06
CA ALA A 307 5.81 7.48 -7.25
C ALA A 307 5.08 8.83 -7.12
N GLU A 308 4.51 9.13 -5.95
CA GLU A 308 3.86 10.41 -5.67
C GLU A 308 4.85 11.58 -5.75
N PHE A 309 6.05 11.41 -5.20
CA PHE A 309 7.11 12.42 -5.28
C PHE A 309 7.56 12.68 -6.72
N GLU A 310 7.80 11.62 -7.51
CA GLU A 310 8.16 11.76 -8.93
C GLU A 310 7.06 12.45 -9.73
N ASN A 311 5.78 12.13 -9.45
CA ASN A 311 4.65 12.78 -10.09
C ASN A 311 4.58 14.27 -9.76
N ALA A 312 4.69 14.62 -8.48
CA ALA A 312 4.71 16.01 -8.03
C ALA A 312 5.87 16.81 -8.67
N ARG A 313 7.06 16.19 -8.79
CA ARG A 313 8.21 16.79 -9.48
C ARG A 313 7.91 17.08 -10.95
N LEU A 314 7.38 16.09 -11.68
CA LEU A 314 7.05 16.25 -13.10
C LEU A 314 5.95 17.29 -13.32
N GLN A 315 4.94 17.35 -12.44
CA GLN A 315 3.88 18.35 -12.50
C GLN A 315 4.44 19.77 -12.28
N ALA A 316 5.38 19.93 -11.34
CA ALA A 316 6.06 21.21 -11.12
C ALA A 316 6.90 21.65 -12.33
N GLU A 317 7.62 20.71 -12.96
CA GLU A 317 8.39 20.99 -14.19
C GLU A 317 7.47 21.43 -15.35
N LEU A 318 6.31 20.79 -15.51
CA LEU A 318 5.31 21.16 -16.51
C LEU A 318 4.76 22.58 -16.28
N VAL A 319 4.38 22.92 -15.04
CA VAL A 319 3.90 24.26 -14.69
C VAL A 319 4.97 25.31 -14.97
N ALA A 320 6.23 25.03 -14.63
CA ALA A 320 7.35 25.95 -14.88
C ALA A 320 7.60 26.16 -16.39
N GLN A 321 7.48 25.12 -17.21
CA GLN A 321 7.57 25.25 -18.68
C GLN A 321 6.40 26.03 -19.26
N SER A 322 5.17 25.75 -18.83
CA SER A 322 3.98 26.49 -19.29
C SER A 322 4.08 27.97 -18.96
N LYS A 323 4.61 28.32 -17.78
CA LYS A 323 4.80 29.71 -17.39
C LYS A 323 5.81 30.43 -18.29
N ARG A 324 6.97 29.82 -18.54
CA ARG A 324 8.00 30.38 -19.45
C ARG A 324 7.45 30.62 -20.85
N CYS A 325 6.72 29.66 -21.41
CA CYS A 325 6.09 29.80 -22.71
C CYS A 325 5.06 30.95 -22.75
N ALA A 326 4.30 31.14 -21.66
CA ALA A 326 3.34 32.23 -21.58
C ALA A 326 4.03 33.59 -21.49
N GLU A 327 5.12 33.68 -20.72
CA GLU A 327 5.95 34.87 -20.59
C GLU A 327 6.59 35.26 -21.93
N GLU A 328 7.23 34.31 -22.62
CA GLU A 328 7.80 34.52 -23.96
C GLU A 328 6.73 35.02 -24.97
N LYS A 329 5.53 34.42 -24.96
CA LYS A 329 4.43 34.86 -25.85
C LYS A 329 3.91 36.26 -25.52
N VAL A 330 3.89 36.65 -24.26
CA VAL A 330 3.48 37.99 -23.84
C VAL A 330 4.51 39.02 -24.28
N GLU A 331 5.80 38.72 -24.13
CA GLU A 331 6.90 39.58 -24.62
C GLU A 331 6.84 39.76 -26.14
N GLU A 332 6.68 38.66 -26.92
CA GLU A 332 6.51 38.72 -28.38
C GLU A 332 5.32 39.60 -28.81
N HIS A 333 4.19 39.53 -28.09
CA HIS A 333 3.01 40.33 -28.38
C HIS A 333 3.18 41.82 -28.02
N ALA A 334 3.92 42.12 -26.96
CA ALA A 334 4.24 43.49 -26.57
C ALA A 334 5.11 44.16 -27.65
N ASP A 335 6.13 43.46 -28.14
CA ASP A 335 7.03 43.95 -29.19
C ASP A 335 6.26 44.23 -30.50
N LEU A 336 5.36 43.32 -30.91
CA LEU A 336 4.52 43.52 -32.09
C LEU A 336 3.58 44.73 -31.95
N HIS A 337 3.05 44.97 -30.74
CA HIS A 337 2.19 46.12 -30.50
C HIS A 337 2.97 47.43 -30.57
N GLU A 338 4.18 47.48 -30.00
CA GLU A 338 5.05 48.66 -30.07
C GLU A 338 5.42 48.98 -31.53
N GLN A 339 5.74 47.97 -32.34
CA GLN A 339 6.01 48.15 -33.78
C GLN A 339 4.80 48.68 -34.55
N LEU A 340 3.59 48.18 -34.26
CA LEU A 340 2.35 48.64 -34.90
C LEU A 340 1.98 50.07 -34.51
N GLU A 341 2.17 50.44 -33.24
CA GLU A 341 1.92 51.81 -32.77
C GLU A 341 2.89 52.81 -33.41
N ALA A 342 4.16 52.45 -33.52
CA ALA A 342 5.17 53.23 -34.25
C ALA A 342 4.76 53.43 -35.73
N ALA A 343 4.39 52.36 -36.43
CA ALA A 343 3.94 52.44 -37.81
C ALA A 343 2.67 53.29 -37.99
N GLN A 344 1.70 53.19 -37.06
CA GLN A 344 0.49 54.02 -37.10
C GLN A 344 0.77 55.51 -36.84
N THR A 345 1.71 55.83 -35.93
CA THR A 345 2.09 57.21 -35.65
C THR A 345 2.83 57.83 -36.82
N GLU A 346 3.76 57.10 -37.45
CA GLU A 346 4.42 57.53 -38.69
C GLU A 346 3.41 57.76 -39.82
N MET A 347 2.44 56.87 -40.00
CA MET A 347 1.37 57.07 -40.99
C MET A 347 0.50 58.29 -40.71
N LYS A 348 0.18 58.59 -39.44
CA LYS A 348 -0.59 59.79 -39.06
C LYS A 348 0.21 61.07 -39.33
N ALA A 349 1.51 61.07 -39.01
CA ALA A 349 2.42 62.17 -39.30
C ALA A 349 2.49 62.42 -40.82
N ALA A 350 2.76 61.38 -41.62
CA ALA A 350 2.79 61.49 -43.08
C ALA A 350 1.46 62.00 -43.67
N ARG A 351 0.31 61.58 -43.12
CA ARG A 351 -1.02 62.09 -43.54
C ARG A 351 -1.22 63.57 -43.18
N MET A 352 -0.75 64.00 -42.01
CA MET A 352 -0.77 65.41 -41.59
C MET A 352 0.10 66.26 -42.51
N ASP A 353 1.31 65.79 -42.84
CA ASP A 353 2.23 66.48 -43.75
C ASP A 353 1.63 66.60 -45.16
N LEU A 354 1.06 65.51 -45.69
CA LEU A 354 0.34 65.54 -46.97
C LEU A 354 -0.87 66.50 -46.94
N ARG A 355 -1.64 66.52 -45.84
CA ARG A 355 -2.76 67.45 -45.67
C ARG A 355 -2.27 68.90 -45.59
N TYR A 356 -1.18 69.17 -44.88
CA TYR A 356 -0.57 70.48 -44.76
C TYR A 356 -0.05 70.99 -46.11
N LEU A 357 0.66 70.14 -46.86
CA LEU A 357 1.10 70.43 -48.22
C LEU A 357 -0.08 70.69 -49.16
N ARG A 358 -1.14 69.88 -49.08
CA ARG A 358 -2.36 70.06 -49.87
C ARG A 358 -3.08 71.36 -49.54
N SER A 359 -3.20 71.70 -48.25
CA SER A 359 -3.79 72.97 -47.79
C SER A 359 -3.00 74.18 -48.30
N LYS A 360 -1.66 74.15 -48.20
CA LYS A 360 -0.78 75.18 -48.75
C LYS A 360 -0.89 75.31 -50.27
N ALA A 361 -0.96 74.19 -51.00
CA ALA A 361 -1.15 74.20 -52.44
C ALA A 361 -2.51 74.84 -52.82
N THR A 362 -3.59 74.47 -52.13
CA THR A 362 -4.93 75.05 -52.39
C THR A 362 -5.06 76.52 -52.00
N GLY A 363 -4.34 76.98 -50.96
CA GLY A 363 -4.28 78.40 -50.57
C GLY A 363 -3.48 79.25 -51.55
N GLN A 364 -2.47 78.70 -52.21
CA GLN A 364 -1.66 79.43 -53.20
C GLN A 364 -2.28 79.43 -54.62
N THR A 365 -3.15 78.47 -54.95
CA THR A 365 -3.81 78.41 -56.28
C THR A 365 -4.77 79.56 -56.59
N ARG A 366 -5.00 80.51 -55.67
CA ARG A 366 -5.81 81.72 -55.94
C ARG A 366 -5.02 83.01 -56.14
N ARG A 367 -3.70 83.06 -55.94
CA ARG A 367 -2.95 84.33 -56.05
C ARG A 367 -1.67 84.36 -56.91
N LYS A 368 -1.19 83.24 -57.47
CA LYS A 368 -0.20 83.20 -58.57
C LYS A 368 0.14 81.72 -58.90
N PRO A 369 -0.32 81.16 -60.03
CA PRO A 369 -0.09 79.74 -60.35
C PRO A 369 1.39 79.42 -60.65
N GLN A 370 2.24 80.40 -60.94
CA GLN A 370 3.65 80.18 -61.31
C GLN A 370 4.64 80.04 -60.13
N LEU A 371 4.21 80.22 -58.88
CA LEU A 371 5.11 80.26 -57.71
C LEU A 371 4.99 79.03 -56.79
N ILE A 372 4.13 78.06 -57.14
CA ILE A 372 3.91 76.83 -56.38
C ILE A 372 4.82 75.71 -56.89
N LEU A 373 5.07 75.67 -58.21
CA LEU A 373 5.91 74.65 -58.83
C LEU A 373 7.35 74.69 -58.29
N THR A 374 7.85 75.87 -57.93
CA THR A 374 9.24 76.05 -57.48
C THR A 374 9.46 75.80 -55.99
N ARG A 375 8.42 75.83 -55.14
CA ARG A 375 8.56 75.64 -53.69
C ARG A 375 8.17 74.25 -53.18
N VAL A 376 7.31 73.52 -53.90
CA VAL A 376 7.05 72.10 -53.60
C VAL A 376 8.29 71.24 -53.91
N LEU A 377 9.13 71.69 -54.85
CA LEU A 377 10.44 71.10 -55.18
C LEU A 377 11.57 71.48 -54.20
N SER A 378 11.36 72.43 -53.28
CA SER A 378 12.39 72.85 -52.29
C SER A 378 12.27 72.16 -50.93
N LEU A 379 11.22 71.35 -50.70
CA LEU A 379 10.95 70.68 -49.43
C LEU A 379 11.34 69.19 -49.44
N THR A 380 12.07 68.75 -50.48
CA THR A 380 12.52 67.36 -50.66
C THR A 380 14.03 67.15 -50.52
N LEU A 381 14.79 68.12 -50.04
CA LEU A 381 16.25 67.98 -49.87
C LEU A 381 16.76 68.79 -48.67
N ASP A 382 16.56 68.27 -47.46
CA ASP A 382 17.54 68.45 -46.37
C ASP A 382 18.02 67.05 -45.93
N PRO A 383 19.26 66.65 -46.26
CA PRO A 383 19.79 65.32 -45.99
C PRO A 383 20.24 65.09 -44.53
N THR A 384 19.90 65.98 -43.59
CA THR A 384 20.40 65.92 -42.21
C THR A 384 19.38 65.44 -41.15
N HIS A 385 18.15 65.08 -41.54
CA HIS A 385 17.17 64.54 -40.59
C HIS A 385 17.27 62.99 -40.46
N PRO A 386 17.43 62.44 -39.24
CA PRO A 386 17.74 61.02 -39.03
C PRO A 386 16.57 60.05 -39.26
N SER A 387 15.35 60.53 -39.46
CA SER A 387 14.15 59.69 -39.70
C SER A 387 13.75 59.56 -41.17
N THR A 388 14.61 59.99 -42.10
CA THR A 388 14.52 59.60 -43.51
C THR A 388 15.66 58.64 -43.83
N ARG A 389 15.49 57.39 -43.38
CA ARG A 389 16.09 56.20 -43.99
C ARG A 389 14.95 55.29 -44.42
#